data_AF-A0A535N4Q6-F1
#
_entry.id   AF-A0A535N4Q6-F1
#
_cell.length_a   1.000
_cell.length_b   1.000
_cell.length_c   1.000
_cell.angle_alpha   90.00
_cell.angle_beta   90.00
_cell.angle_gamma   90.00
#
_symmetry.space_group_name_H-M   'P 1'
#
loop_
_entity.id
_entity.type
_entity.pdbx_description
1 polymer ?
#
loop_
_entity_poly.entity_id
_entity_poly.type
_entity_poly.pdbx_seq_one_letter_code
_entity_poly.pdbx_strand_id
1 'polypeptide(L)'
;MLALLERARKRQRTGQGGFTLVELLVVIAILGILAAIVLFNISGVNASAACNAMKTDGATIQSAADLYYNNTGKYPVVGGDTATPAGASTVSTANLLTANLLHQAPSATEAFTYKAAPNGTVQGNMVPVNAACIYNP
;
A
#
# COMPACT_ATOMS: atom_id res chain seq x y z
N MET A 1 3.71 77.70 14.49
CA MET A 1 4.50 76.68 13.75
C MET A 1 4.99 75.53 14.64
N LEU A 2 5.32 75.77 15.93
CA LEU A 2 5.83 74.74 16.86
C LEU A 2 4.81 73.71 17.40
N ALA A 3 3.50 74.01 17.39
CA ALA A 3 2.48 73.10 17.93
C ALA A 3 2.16 71.87 17.04
N LEU A 4 2.67 71.84 15.80
CA LEU A 4 2.47 70.70 14.88
C LEU A 4 3.51 69.59 15.04
N LEU A 5 4.63 69.84 15.74
CA LEU A 5 5.69 68.85 15.94
C LEU A 5 5.52 67.99 17.20
N GLU A 6 4.62 68.34 18.13
CA GLU A 6 4.33 67.51 19.30
C GLU A 6 3.42 66.31 18.99
N ARG A 7 2.65 66.34 17.89
CA ARG A 7 1.75 65.23 17.53
C ARG A 7 2.45 64.05 16.87
N ALA A 8 3.71 64.20 16.44
CA ALA A 8 4.45 63.14 15.75
C ALA A 8 5.09 62.08 16.68
N ARG A 9 5.02 62.26 18.01
CA ARG A 9 5.73 61.40 18.97
C ARG A 9 4.88 60.34 19.67
N LYS A 10 3.62 60.15 19.27
CA LYS A 10 2.83 58.98 19.68
C LYS A 10 2.98 57.87 18.65
N ARG A 11 4.23 57.41 18.44
CA ARG A 11 4.46 56.10 17.81
C ARG A 11 3.73 55.10 18.70
N GLN A 12 2.58 54.64 18.23
CA GLN A 12 1.91 53.47 18.75
C GLN A 12 2.94 52.35 18.69
N ARG A 13 3.56 52.04 19.84
CA ARG A 13 4.11 50.71 20.06
C ARG A 13 2.88 49.82 20.17
N THR A 14 2.35 49.42 19.02
CA THR A 14 1.44 48.28 18.92
C THR A 14 2.19 47.14 19.59
N GLY A 15 1.79 46.81 20.81
CA GLY A 15 2.46 45.80 21.62
C GLY A 15 2.49 44.51 20.82
N GLN A 16 3.66 44.15 20.31
CA GLN A 16 3.95 42.79 19.92
C GLN A 16 4.04 42.02 21.23
N GLY A 17 2.87 41.60 21.72
CA GLY A 17 2.77 40.66 22.84
C GLY A 17 3.48 39.39 22.42
N GLY A 18 4.61 39.09 23.08
CA GLY A 18 5.27 37.81 22.92
C GLY A 18 4.38 36.69 23.46
N PHE A 19 4.47 35.51 22.85
CA PHE A 19 3.84 34.29 23.36
C PHE A 19 4.23 34.07 24.82
N THR A 20 3.24 33.77 25.65
CA THR A 20 3.51 33.39 27.04
C THR A 20 4.12 31.99 27.09
N LEU A 21 4.99 31.72 28.07
CA LEU A 21 5.52 30.37 28.29
C LEU A 21 4.40 29.35 28.51
N VAL A 22 3.28 29.80 29.09
CA VAL A 22 2.10 28.97 29.36
C VAL A 22 1.37 28.61 28.06
N GLU A 23 1.24 29.54 27.10
CA GLU A 23 0.68 29.24 25.78
C GLU A 23 1.48 28.16 25.06
N LEU A 24 2.81 28.30 25.06
CA LEU A 24 3.65 27.32 24.38
C LEU A 24 3.59 25.95 25.11
N LEU A 25 3.58 25.95 26.44
CA LEU A 25 3.48 24.74 27.25
C LEU A 25 2.18 23.97 26.99
N VAL A 26 1.04 24.66 26.93
CA VAL A 26 -0.25 24.02 26.61
C VAL A 26 -0.25 23.45 25.19
N VAL A 27 0.34 24.15 24.21
CA VAL A 27 0.40 23.67 22.82
C VAL A 27 1.20 22.38 22.71
N ILE A 28 2.40 22.33 23.29
CA ILE A 28 3.22 21.10 23.23
C ILE A 28 2.61 19.96 24.05
N ALA A 29 1.87 20.27 25.13
CA ALA A 29 1.13 19.27 25.89
C ALA A 29 0.02 18.64 25.04
N ILE A 30 -0.77 19.45 24.32
CA ILE A 30 -1.81 18.96 23.41
C ILE A 30 -1.19 18.18 22.24
N LEU A 31 -0.11 18.69 21.62
CA LEU A 31 0.60 17.99 20.55
C LEU A 31 1.16 16.64 20.99
N GLY A 32 1.66 16.53 22.22
CA GLY A 32 2.15 15.27 22.79
C GLY A 32 1.03 14.22 22.93
N ILE A 33 -0.15 14.63 23.40
CA ILE A 33 -1.32 13.74 23.52
C ILE A 33 -1.79 13.28 22.15
N LEU A 34 -1.93 14.20 21.19
CA LEU A 34 -2.37 13.87 19.83
C LEU A 34 -1.38 12.93 19.11
N ALA A 35 -0.08 13.20 19.22
CA ALA A 35 0.95 12.37 18.61
C ALA A 35 0.93 10.93 19.15
N ALA A 36 0.72 10.76 20.47
CA ALA A 36 0.63 9.43 21.09
C ALA A 36 -0.54 8.60 20.53
N ILE A 37 -1.72 9.20 20.33
CA ILE A 37 -2.91 8.49 19.81
C ILE A 37 -2.74 8.08 18.35
N VAL A 38 -2.16 8.95 17.52
CA VAL A 38 -2.00 8.71 16.07
C VAL A 38 -1.12 7.49 15.78
N LEU A 39 -0.05 7.29 16.57
CA LEU A 39 0.89 6.19 16.35
C LEU A 39 0.24 4.80 16.49
N PHE A 40 -0.71 4.64 17.41
CA PHE A 40 -1.39 3.35 17.61
C PHE A 40 -2.34 2.97 16.46
N ASN A 41 -2.81 3.92 15.66
CA ASN A 41 -3.81 3.68 14.61
C ASN A 41 -3.21 3.22 13.26
N ILE A 42 -1.92 3.50 13.01
CA ILE A 42 -1.32 3.31 11.67
C ILE A 42 -0.89 1.86 11.39
N SER A 43 -0.59 1.06 12.42
CA SER A 43 0.00 -0.28 12.23
C SER A 43 -0.97 -1.31 11.64
N GLY A 44 -2.26 -1.28 11.99
CA GLY A 44 -3.27 -2.25 11.50
C GLY A 44 -3.81 -1.95 10.09
N VAL A 45 -3.84 -0.68 9.70
CA VAL A 45 -4.38 -0.24 8.40
C VAL A 45 -3.48 -0.70 7.26
N ASN A 46 -2.17 -0.62 7.42
CA ASN A 46 -1.20 -1.02 6.39
C ASN A 46 -1.25 -2.53 6.08
N ALA A 47 -1.39 -3.36 7.10
CA ALA A 47 -1.49 -4.81 6.92
C ALA A 47 -2.78 -5.21 6.18
N SER A 48 -3.90 -4.59 6.53
CA SER A 48 -5.19 -4.86 5.89
C SER A 48 -5.24 -4.35 4.45
N ALA A 49 -4.65 -3.18 4.19
CA ALA A 49 -4.52 -2.62 2.85
C ALA A 49 -3.67 -3.52 1.94
N ALA A 50 -2.51 -3.99 2.43
CA ALA A 50 -1.67 -4.94 1.70
C ALA A 50 -2.41 -6.26 1.39
N CYS A 51 -3.16 -6.77 2.37
CA CYS A 51 -3.99 -7.97 2.20
C CYS A 51 -5.04 -7.83 1.10
N ASN A 52 -5.68 -6.65 1.02
CA ASN A 52 -6.72 -6.38 0.03
C ASN A 52 -6.12 -6.13 -1.37
N ALA A 53 -4.97 -5.47 -1.43
CA ALA A 53 -4.21 -5.31 -2.67
C ALA A 53 -3.82 -6.68 -3.24
N MET A 54 -3.23 -7.55 -2.40
CA MET A 54 -2.87 -8.92 -2.76
C MET A 54 -4.05 -9.68 -3.35
N LYS A 55 -5.22 -9.67 -2.69
CA LYS A 55 -6.43 -10.34 -3.21
C LYS A 55 -6.86 -9.83 -4.58
N THR A 56 -6.70 -8.53 -4.85
CA THR A 56 -7.01 -7.92 -6.14
C THR A 56 -6.01 -8.36 -7.21
N ASP A 57 -4.72 -8.40 -6.86
CA ASP A 57 -3.65 -8.87 -7.73
C ASP A 57 -3.85 -10.36 -8.06
N GLY A 58 -4.26 -11.18 -7.08
CA GLY A 58 -4.58 -12.60 -7.28
C GLY A 58 -5.70 -12.85 -8.29
N ALA A 59 -6.78 -12.06 -8.24
CA ALA A 59 -7.86 -12.13 -9.22
C ALA A 59 -7.39 -11.72 -10.63
N THR A 60 -6.54 -10.69 -10.70
CA THR A 60 -5.96 -10.22 -11.97
C THR A 60 -5.04 -11.28 -12.58
N ILE A 61 -4.22 -11.94 -11.75
CA ILE A 61 -3.30 -13.01 -12.19
C ILE A 61 -4.07 -14.26 -12.60
N GLN A 62 -5.13 -14.63 -11.88
CA GLN A 62 -6.02 -15.73 -12.30
C GLN A 62 -6.54 -15.47 -13.72
N SER A 63 -7.11 -14.28 -13.95
CA SER A 63 -7.63 -13.92 -15.27
C SER A 63 -6.53 -13.92 -16.34
N ALA A 64 -5.35 -13.39 -16.04
CA ALA A 64 -4.23 -13.40 -16.96
C ALA A 64 -3.73 -14.83 -17.27
N ALA A 65 -3.68 -15.72 -16.27
CA ALA A 65 -3.31 -17.12 -16.45
C ALA A 65 -4.34 -17.87 -17.32
N ASP A 66 -5.63 -17.61 -17.12
CA ASP A 66 -6.70 -18.20 -17.94
C ASP A 66 -6.63 -17.70 -19.39
N LEU A 67 -6.37 -16.40 -19.61
CA LEU A 67 -6.16 -15.84 -20.95
C LEU A 67 -4.91 -16.44 -21.62
N TYR A 68 -3.84 -16.62 -20.85
CA TYR A 68 -2.62 -17.27 -21.35
C TYR A 68 -2.91 -18.72 -21.78
N TYR A 69 -3.68 -19.47 -20.99
CA TYR A 69 -4.13 -20.81 -21.35
C TYR A 69 -4.99 -20.82 -22.62
N ASN A 70 -5.92 -19.88 -22.76
CA ASN A 70 -6.74 -19.77 -23.97
C ASN A 70 -5.89 -19.50 -25.23
N ASN A 71 -4.79 -18.77 -25.11
CA ASN A 71 -3.91 -18.45 -26.23
C ASN A 71 -2.91 -19.57 -26.58
N THR A 72 -2.42 -20.30 -25.58
CA THR A 72 -1.28 -21.24 -25.73
C THR A 72 -1.61 -22.70 -25.46
N GLY A 73 -2.79 -22.98 -24.88
CA GLY A 73 -3.21 -24.30 -24.39
C GLY A 73 -2.47 -24.74 -23.12
N LYS A 74 -1.70 -23.85 -22.48
CA LYS A 74 -0.88 -24.16 -21.30
C LYS A 74 -0.97 -23.03 -20.28
N TYR A 75 -0.82 -23.35 -19.00
CA TYR A 75 -0.69 -22.38 -17.93
C TYR A 75 0.77 -21.96 -17.75
N PRO A 76 1.02 -20.66 -17.46
CA PRO A 76 2.35 -20.14 -17.26
C PRO A 76 2.91 -20.58 -15.90
N VAL A 77 3.97 -21.39 -15.91
CA VAL A 77 4.62 -21.93 -14.71
C VAL A 77 6.11 -21.62 -14.73
N VAL A 78 6.67 -21.25 -13.59
CA VAL A 78 8.13 -21.04 -13.49
C VAL A 78 8.84 -22.36 -13.80
N GLY A 79 9.75 -22.34 -14.77
CA GLY A 79 10.47 -23.54 -15.21
C GLY A 79 9.85 -24.28 -16.39
N GLY A 80 8.68 -23.84 -16.90
CA GLY A 80 8.11 -24.31 -18.16
C GLY A 80 6.60 -24.46 -18.12
N ASP A 81 5.92 -23.95 -19.16
CA ASP A 81 4.46 -23.92 -19.21
C ASP A 81 3.85 -25.33 -19.36
N THR A 82 2.73 -25.58 -18.68
CA THR A 82 2.10 -26.91 -18.58
C THR A 82 0.59 -26.85 -18.78
N ALA A 83 -0.02 -27.88 -19.38
CA ALA A 83 -1.47 -27.94 -19.54
C ALA A 83 -2.23 -28.09 -18.21
N THR A 84 -1.59 -28.74 -17.23
CA THR A 84 -2.12 -29.00 -15.89
C THR A 84 -1.02 -28.69 -14.88
N PRO A 85 -0.99 -27.49 -14.28
CA PRO A 85 0.04 -27.13 -13.32
C PRO A 85 -0.08 -28.00 -12.07
N ALA A 86 1.06 -28.47 -11.57
CA ALA A 86 1.09 -29.21 -10.30
C ALA A 86 0.80 -28.25 -9.13
N GLY A 87 0.23 -28.77 -8.05
CA GLY A 87 0.00 -27.98 -6.84
C GLY A 87 1.30 -27.36 -6.32
N ALA A 88 1.19 -26.14 -5.78
CA ALA A 88 2.29 -25.31 -5.31
C ALA A 88 3.31 -24.85 -6.38
N SER A 89 3.11 -25.20 -7.66
CA SER A 89 3.91 -24.61 -8.75
C SER A 89 3.70 -23.10 -8.78
N THR A 90 4.76 -22.32 -8.92
CA THR A 90 4.70 -20.85 -8.96
C THR A 90 4.22 -20.36 -10.32
N VAL A 91 3.32 -19.38 -10.31
CA VAL A 91 2.84 -18.72 -11.54
C VAL A 91 3.99 -17.89 -12.14
N SER A 92 4.28 -18.06 -13.43
CA SER A 92 5.31 -17.26 -14.11
C SER A 92 4.76 -15.89 -14.52
N THR A 93 4.91 -14.89 -13.64
CA THR A 93 4.53 -13.50 -13.95
C THR A 93 5.37 -12.92 -15.09
N ALA A 94 6.60 -13.42 -15.31
CA ALA A 94 7.44 -13.05 -16.44
C ALA A 94 6.83 -13.48 -17.80
N ASN A 95 6.25 -14.68 -17.87
CA ASN A 95 5.59 -15.16 -19.08
C ASN A 95 4.31 -14.35 -19.37
N LEU A 96 3.58 -13.98 -18.31
CA LEU A 96 2.39 -13.13 -18.42
C LEU A 96 2.71 -11.70 -18.90
N LEU A 97 3.84 -11.13 -18.45
CA LEU A 97 4.32 -9.83 -18.93
C LEU A 97 4.76 -9.91 -20.39
N THR A 98 5.51 -10.95 -20.76
CA THR A 98 5.97 -11.14 -22.15
C THR A 98 4.81 -11.38 -23.11
N ALA A 99 3.74 -12.03 -22.64
CA ALA A 99 2.50 -12.21 -23.38
C ALA A 99 1.58 -10.97 -23.39
N ASN A 100 2.01 -9.85 -22.80
CA ASN A 100 1.24 -8.61 -22.69
C ASN A 100 -0.13 -8.78 -22.02
N LEU A 101 -0.23 -9.72 -21.07
CA LEU A 101 -1.42 -9.99 -20.27
C LEU A 101 -1.36 -9.30 -18.90
N LEU A 102 -0.17 -8.86 -18.49
CA LEU A 102 0.06 -7.98 -17.36
C LEU A 102 0.85 -6.75 -17.82
N HIS A 103 0.58 -5.60 -17.21
CA HIS A 103 1.37 -4.38 -17.42
C HIS A 103 2.59 -4.30 -16.50
N GLN A 104 2.49 -4.89 -15.30
CA GLN A 104 3.54 -4.92 -14.29
C GLN A 104 3.42 -6.19 -13.44
N ALA A 105 4.56 -6.70 -12.97
CA ALA A 105 4.57 -7.76 -11.97
C ALA A 105 4.04 -7.23 -10.62
N PRO A 106 3.32 -8.05 -9.84
CA PRO A 106 3.01 -7.76 -8.44
C PRO A 106 4.28 -7.56 -7.61
N SER A 107 4.13 -6.93 -6.45
CA SER A 107 5.24 -6.72 -5.50
C SER A 107 5.87 -8.06 -5.07
N ALA A 108 7.19 -8.06 -4.80
CA ALA A 108 7.91 -9.24 -4.29
C ALA A 108 7.46 -9.70 -2.89
N THR A 109 6.59 -8.93 -2.25
CA THR A 109 5.90 -9.27 -0.99
C THR A 109 4.73 -10.22 -1.18
N GLU A 110 4.47 -10.68 -2.40
CA GLU A 110 3.37 -11.58 -2.74
C GLU A 110 3.88 -12.74 -3.58
N ALA A 111 3.33 -13.93 -3.33
CA ALA A 111 3.61 -15.14 -4.09
C ALA A 111 2.31 -15.75 -4.59
N PHE A 112 2.31 -16.14 -5.86
CA PHE A 112 1.17 -16.79 -6.51
C PHE A 112 1.56 -18.20 -6.94
N THR A 113 0.76 -19.18 -6.53
CA THR A 113 0.97 -20.59 -6.81
C THR A 113 -0.30 -21.23 -7.34
N TYR A 114 -0.19 -22.36 -8.02
CA TYR A 114 -1.36 -23.12 -8.44
C TYR A 114 -1.83 -24.08 -7.34
N LYS A 115 -3.15 -24.20 -7.20
CA LYS A 115 -3.76 -25.26 -6.38
C LYS A 115 -3.59 -26.61 -7.09
N ALA A 116 -3.45 -27.69 -6.33
CA ALA A 116 -3.52 -29.04 -6.88
C ALA A 116 -4.93 -29.34 -7.41
N ALA A 117 -5.19 -28.96 -8.66
CA ALA A 117 -6.47 -29.13 -9.33
C ALA A 117 -6.24 -29.24 -10.86
N PRO A 118 -7.14 -29.90 -11.61
CA PRO A 118 -6.98 -30.06 -13.05
C PRO A 118 -7.09 -28.74 -13.85
N ASN A 119 -7.51 -27.64 -13.20
CA ASN A 119 -7.99 -26.42 -13.84
C ASN A 119 -7.16 -25.16 -13.55
N GLY A 120 -5.85 -25.27 -13.29
CA GLY A 120 -4.94 -24.11 -13.24
C GLY A 120 -5.33 -22.99 -12.27
N THR A 121 -6.08 -23.32 -11.21
CA THR A 121 -6.54 -22.33 -10.22
C THR A 121 -5.37 -21.72 -9.46
N VAL A 122 -5.25 -20.41 -9.49
CA VAL A 122 -4.25 -19.60 -8.81
C VAL A 122 -4.68 -19.34 -7.37
N GLN A 123 -3.74 -19.51 -6.45
CA GLN A 123 -3.80 -19.09 -5.06
C GLN A 123 -2.69 -18.09 -4.81
N GLY A 124 -2.88 -17.17 -3.87
CA GLY A 124 -1.83 -16.22 -3.52
C GLY A 124 -1.73 -15.96 -2.03
N ASN A 125 -0.52 -15.65 -1.59
CA ASN A 125 -0.16 -15.44 -0.20
C ASN A 125 0.84 -14.29 -0.09
N MET A 126 0.78 -13.54 1.02
CA MET A 126 1.86 -12.59 1.33
C MET A 126 3.15 -13.34 1.69
N VAL A 127 4.30 -12.69 1.49
CA VAL A 127 5.63 -13.19 1.85
C VAL A 127 6.26 -12.18 2.83
N PRO A 128 6.49 -12.54 4.10
CA PRO A 128 6.25 -13.84 4.75
C PRO A 128 4.75 -14.18 4.92
N VAL A 129 4.44 -15.48 4.94
CA VAL A 129 3.06 -16.00 4.93
C VAL A 129 2.31 -15.60 6.20
N ASN A 130 1.26 -14.80 6.02
CA ASN A 130 0.25 -14.53 7.04
C ASN A 130 -1.02 -15.32 6.70
N ALA A 131 -1.42 -16.26 7.56
CA ALA A 131 -2.58 -17.13 7.33
C ALA A 131 -3.91 -16.36 7.14
N ALA A 132 -4.01 -15.12 7.62
CA ALA A 132 -5.18 -14.27 7.42
C ALA A 132 -5.24 -13.64 6.01
N CYS A 133 -4.12 -13.58 5.29
CA CYS A 133 -3.99 -12.93 3.98
C CYS A 133 -3.68 -13.94 2.89
N ILE A 134 -4.74 -14.62 2.47
CA ILE A 134 -4.72 -15.62 1.41
C ILE A 134 -5.79 -15.26 0.39
N TYR A 135 -5.41 -15.26 -0.87
CA TYR A 135 -6.34 -15.35 -1.99
C TYR A 135 -6.53 -16.82 -2.36
N ASN A 136 -7.78 -17.26 -2.27
CA ASN A 136 -8.23 -18.56 -2.71
C ASN A 136 -9.56 -18.30 -3.45
N PRO A 137 -9.56 -18.35 -4.79
CA PRO A 137 -10.75 -18.06 -5.60
C PRO A 137 -11.90 -19.02 -5.32
#